data_AF-A0A954QJ65-F1
#
_entry.id   AF-A0A954QJ65-F1
#
_cell.length_a   1.000
_cell.length_b   1.000
_cell.length_c   1.000
_cell.angle_alpha   90.00
_cell.angle_beta   90.00
_cell.angle_gamma   90.00
#
_symmetry.space_group_name_H-M   'P 1'
#
loop_
_entity.id
_entity.type
_entity.pdbx_description
1 polymer ?
#
loop_
_entity_poly.entity_id
_entity_poly.type
_entity_poly.pdbx_seq_one_letter_code
_entity_poly.pdbx_strand_id
1 'polypeptide(L)'
;AITPVINGEILPMQGVQAATQELHKFMLKHTRRHDLAMFIALSKTSVPESAEATPTRVLVPAFMISELKTAFIMGFCIYVPFILIDLLVSTVLMSLGMMMMPPVVVSAPIKLLLFVLVDGWHLIARSIGSSFLGG
;
A
#
# COMPACT_ATOMS: atom_id res chain seq x y z
N ALA A 1 10.53 23.28 3.65
CA ALA A 1 10.18 24.17 2.52
C ALA A 1 9.15 25.24 2.89
N ILE A 2 8.19 24.99 3.79
CA ILE A 2 7.09 25.95 4.08
C ILE A 2 7.55 27.14 4.93
N THR A 3 8.26 26.90 6.04
CA THR A 3 8.75 27.95 6.94
C THR A 3 9.60 29.02 6.25
N PRO A 4 10.58 28.67 5.39
CA PRO A 4 11.41 29.66 4.71
C PRO A 4 10.63 30.47 3.66
N VAL A 5 9.60 29.90 3.02
CA VAL A 5 8.72 30.63 2.08
C VAL A 5 7.89 31.66 2.82
N ILE A 6 7.31 31.28 3.97
CA ILE A 6 6.49 32.17 4.79
C ILE A 6 7.33 33.31 5.38
N ASN A 7 8.57 33.01 5.77
CA ASN A 7 9.53 34.00 6.27
C ASN A 7 10.12 34.90 5.17
N GLY A 8 9.80 34.67 3.89
CA GLY A 8 10.38 35.40 2.76
C GLY A 8 11.86 35.10 2.49
N GLU A 9 12.42 34.05 3.11
CA GLU A 9 13.82 33.62 2.95
C GLU A 9 14.08 32.99 1.58
N ILE A 10 13.06 32.36 0.98
CA ILE A 10 13.13 31.78 -0.37
C ILE A 10 11.90 32.15 -1.19
N LEU A 11 12.06 32.18 -2.52
CA LEU A 11 10.94 32.40 -3.44
C LEU A 11 9.96 31.21 -3.38
N PRO A 12 8.64 31.42 -3.56
CA PRO A 12 7.66 30.35 -3.58
C PRO A 12 8.01 29.21 -4.56
N MET A 13 8.55 29.54 -5.74
CA MET A 13 8.99 28.56 -6.73
C MET A 13 10.16 27.69 -6.24
N GLN A 14 11.09 28.26 -5.47
CA GLN A 14 12.18 27.50 -4.86
C GLN A 14 11.64 26.56 -3.77
N GLY A 15 10.63 26.99 -3.01
CA GLY A 15 9.93 26.15 -2.05
C GLY A 15 9.23 24.95 -2.70
N VAL A 16 8.55 25.17 -3.83
CA VAL A 16 7.92 24.09 -4.62
C VAL A 16 8.96 23.11 -5.16
N GLN A 17 10.09 23.62 -5.66
CA GLN A 17 11.15 22.77 -6.20
C GLN A 17 11.79 21.91 -5.11
N ALA A 18 12.05 22.47 -3.93
CA ALA A 18 12.54 21.73 -2.77
C ALA A 18 11.54 20.65 -2.31
N ALA A 19 10.24 20.98 -2.23
CA ALA A 19 9.21 20.00 -1.89
C ALA A 19 9.11 18.87 -2.94
N THR A 20 9.23 19.22 -4.22
CA THR A 20 9.20 18.25 -5.33
C THR A 20 10.38 17.28 -5.25
N GLN A 21 11.58 17.76 -4.89
CA GLN A 21 12.75 16.89 -4.72
C GLN A 21 12.58 15.90 -3.57
N GLU A 22 12.03 16.32 -2.44
CA GLU A 22 11.76 15.42 -1.32
C GLU A 22 10.69 14.37 -1.66
N LEU A 23 9.63 14.78 -2.37
CA LEU A 23 8.64 13.83 -2.89
C LEU A 23 9.27 12.85 -3.90
N HIS A 24 10.17 13.33 -4.75
CA HIS A 24 10.90 12.51 -5.71
C HIS A 24 11.73 11.43 -5.02
N LYS A 25 12.50 11.81 -4.00
CA LYS A 25 13.30 10.88 -3.17
C LYS A 25 12.41 9.86 -2.45
N PHE A 26 11.29 10.30 -1.88
CA PHE A 26 10.32 9.43 -1.24
C PHE A 26 9.78 8.38 -2.23
N MET A 27 9.30 8.82 -3.40
CA MET A 27 8.78 7.90 -4.41
C MET A 27 9.86 6.91 -4.88
N LEU A 28 11.11 7.36 -5.10
CA LEU A 28 12.21 6.47 -5.48
C LEU A 28 12.48 5.39 -4.43
N LYS A 29 12.45 5.76 -3.14
CA LYS A 29 12.67 4.83 -2.03
C LYS A 29 11.61 3.73 -1.97
N HIS A 30 10.36 4.07 -2.28
CA HIS A 30 9.23 3.14 -2.21
C HIS A 30 8.87 2.48 -3.56
N THR A 31 9.52 2.88 -4.65
CA THR A 31 9.33 2.24 -5.96
C THR A 31 10.23 1.01 -6.10
N ARG A 32 9.65 -0.12 -6.52
CA ARG A 32 10.44 -1.33 -6.77
C ARG A 32 11.27 -1.15 -8.04
N ARG A 33 12.54 -1.59 -8.00
CA ARG A 33 13.48 -1.47 -9.13
C ARG A 33 12.93 -2.06 -10.44
N HIS A 34 12.27 -3.21 -10.34
CA HIS A 34 11.65 -3.88 -11.48
C HIS A 34 10.55 -3.02 -12.12
N ASP A 35 9.68 -2.43 -11.30
CA ASP A 35 8.55 -1.64 -11.77
C ASP A 35 9.05 -0.30 -12.34
N LEU A 36 10.08 0.30 -11.74
CA LEU A 36 10.78 1.46 -12.29
C LEU A 36 11.39 1.16 -13.66
N ALA A 37 12.13 0.05 -13.79
CA ALA A 37 12.75 -0.36 -15.04
C ALA A 37 11.72 -0.61 -16.15
N MET A 38 10.58 -1.22 -15.82
CA MET A 38 9.45 -1.40 -16.74
C MET A 38 8.97 -0.06 -17.30
N PHE A 39 8.70 0.93 -16.43
CA PHE A 39 8.21 2.23 -16.87
C PHE A 39 9.27 3.05 -17.61
N ILE A 40 10.55 2.92 -17.27
CA ILE A 40 11.65 3.51 -18.05
C ILE A 40 11.63 2.95 -19.47
N ALA A 41 11.56 1.62 -19.62
CA ALA A 41 11.50 0.96 -20.93
C ALA A 41 10.28 1.38 -21.75
N LEU A 42 9.11 1.51 -21.12
CA LEU A 42 7.88 1.97 -21.77
C LEU A 42 7.92 3.45 -22.18
N SER A 43 8.66 4.28 -21.44
CA SER A 43 8.72 5.72 -21.66
C SER A 43 9.44 6.13 -22.96
N LYS A 44 10.17 5.20 -23.60
CA LYS A 44 11.07 5.47 -24.75
C LYS A 44 12.04 6.63 -24.52
N THR A 45 12.31 6.98 -23.26
CA THR A 45 13.27 8.03 -22.89
C THR A 45 14.67 7.42 -22.82
N SER A 46 15.72 8.24 -22.94
CA SER A 46 17.08 7.79 -22.64
C SER A 46 17.13 7.21 -21.23
N VAL A 47 17.89 6.11 -21.06
CA VAL A 47 18.09 5.51 -19.75
C VAL A 47 18.71 6.57 -18.83
N PRO A 48 18.08 6.90 -17.69
CA PRO A 48 18.64 7.88 -16.76
C PRO A 48 20.02 7.44 -16.28
N GLU A 49 20.95 8.39 -16.15
CA GLU A 49 22.31 8.11 -15.65
C GLU A 49 22.30 7.65 -14.18
N SER A 50 21.29 8.05 -13.41
CA SER A 50 21.06 7.61 -12.04
C SER A 50 19.57 7.50 -11.74
N ALA A 51 19.22 6.81 -10.65
CA ALA A 51 17.83 6.69 -10.20
C ALA A 51 17.22 8.06 -9.89
N GLU A 52 18.00 8.98 -9.32
CA GLU A 52 17.59 10.35 -9.00
C GLU A 52 17.33 11.21 -10.24
N ALA A 53 17.94 10.88 -11.38
CA ALA A 53 17.72 11.55 -12.65
C ALA A 53 16.45 11.07 -13.37
N THR A 54 15.70 10.12 -12.80
CA THR A 54 14.48 9.61 -13.42
C THR A 54 13.45 10.74 -13.57
N PRO A 55 12.85 10.94 -14.75
CA PRO A 55 11.80 11.94 -14.91
C PRO A 55 10.57 11.61 -14.05
N THR A 56 10.00 12.62 -13.38
CA THR A 56 8.79 12.46 -12.53
C THR A 56 7.62 11.82 -13.28
N ARG A 57 7.47 12.07 -14.58
CA ARG A 57 6.45 11.45 -15.45
C ARG A 57 6.54 9.93 -15.55
N VAL A 58 7.72 9.37 -15.29
CA VAL A 58 8.00 7.92 -15.30
C VAL A 58 7.92 7.38 -13.87
N LEU A 59 8.46 8.11 -12.91
CA LEU A 59 8.49 7.68 -11.51
C LEU A 59 7.10 7.59 -10.88
N VAL A 60 6.23 8.59 -11.11
CA VAL A 60 4.88 8.62 -10.52
C VAL A 60 4.08 7.35 -10.84
N PRO A 61 3.90 6.94 -12.12
CA PRO A 61 3.17 5.71 -12.41
C PRO A 61 3.88 4.44 -11.93
N ALA A 62 5.22 4.41 -11.92
CA ALA A 62 5.98 3.28 -11.38
C ALA A 62 5.78 3.10 -9.87
N PHE A 63 5.79 4.21 -9.13
CA PHE A 63 5.48 4.26 -7.70
C PHE A 63 4.05 3.77 -7.43
N MET A 64 3.07 4.28 -8.18
CA MET A 64 1.66 3.87 -8.02
C MET A 64 1.47 2.36 -8.20
N ILE A 65 2.09 1.75 -9.22
CA ILE A 65 2.01 0.30 -9.43
C ILE A 65 2.73 -0.47 -8.33
N SER A 66 3.89 0.01 -7.89
CA SER A 66 4.64 -0.60 -6.78
C SER A 66 3.80 -0.63 -5.50
N GLU A 67 3.16 0.49 -5.17
CA GLU A 67 2.30 0.63 -3.98
C GLU A 67 1.02 -0.16 -4.10
N LEU A 68 0.38 -0.18 -5.28
CA LEU A 68 -0.80 -0.99 -5.51
C LEU A 68 -0.50 -2.48 -5.26
N LYS A 69 0.64 -2.97 -5.78
CA LYS A 69 1.08 -4.34 -5.54
C LYS A 69 1.34 -4.62 -4.06
N THR A 70 1.98 -3.70 -3.36
CA THR A 70 2.20 -3.79 -1.91
C THR A 70 0.86 -3.84 -1.16
N ALA A 71 -0.08 -2.95 -1.49
CA ALA A 71 -1.41 -2.90 -0.88
C ALA A 71 -2.21 -4.19 -1.12
N PHE A 72 -2.17 -4.76 -2.32
CA PHE A 72 -2.81 -6.04 -2.62
C PHE A 72 -2.21 -7.20 -1.81
N ILE A 73 -0.90 -7.24 -1.65
CA ILE A 73 -0.24 -8.28 -0.83
C ILE A 73 -0.67 -8.14 0.64
N MET A 74 -0.66 -6.93 1.19
CA MET A 74 -1.13 -6.69 2.56
C MET A 74 -2.60 -7.07 2.73
N GLY A 75 -3.47 -6.63 1.82
CA GLY A 75 -4.88 -6.96 1.81
C GLY A 75 -5.12 -8.46 1.74
N PHE A 76 -4.37 -9.17 0.90
CA PHE A 76 -4.43 -10.63 0.80
C PHE A 76 -4.03 -11.29 2.14
N CYS A 77 -2.90 -10.91 2.73
CA CYS A 77 -2.45 -11.45 4.02
C CYS A 77 -3.48 -11.22 5.14
N ILE A 78 -4.11 -10.04 5.17
CA ILE A 78 -5.19 -9.73 6.13
C ILE A 78 -6.44 -10.57 5.85
N TYR A 79 -6.75 -10.85 4.58
CA TYR A 79 -7.97 -11.56 4.18
C TYR A 79 -7.91 -13.09 4.41
N VAL A 80 -6.72 -13.70 4.33
CA VAL A 80 -6.50 -15.15 4.55
C VAL A 80 -7.19 -15.73 5.80
N PRO A 81 -7.00 -15.18 7.03
CA PRO A 81 -7.65 -15.72 8.22
C PRO A 81 -9.18 -15.66 8.15
N PHE A 82 -9.75 -14.64 7.48
CA PHE A 82 -11.19 -14.51 7.31
C PHE A 82 -11.77 -15.52 6.33
N ILE A 83 -11.07 -15.81 5.22
CA ILE A 83 -11.45 -16.89 4.30
C ILE A 83 -11.45 -18.23 5.04
N LEU A 84 -10.44 -18.47 5.89
CA LEU A 84 -10.34 -19.71 6.64
C LEU A 84 -11.55 -19.89 7.59
N ILE A 85 -12.00 -18.82 8.25
CA ILE A 85 -13.23 -18.84 9.04
C ILE A 85 -14.45 -19.18 8.17
N ASP A 86 -14.60 -18.55 7.01
CA ASP A 86 -15.72 -18.83 6.10
C ASP A 86 -15.78 -20.30 5.69
N LEU A 87 -14.63 -20.85 5.31
CA LEU A 87 -14.50 -22.24 4.90
C LEU A 87 -14.85 -23.19 6.06
N LEU A 88 -14.29 -22.95 7.25
CA LEU A 88 -14.57 -23.76 8.43
C LEU A 88 -16.04 -23.72 8.82
N VAL A 89 -16.63 -22.53 8.91
CA VAL A 89 -18.05 -22.36 9.26
C VAL A 89 -18.95 -23.07 8.25
N SER A 90 -18.66 -22.95 6.94
CA SER A 90 -19.39 -23.67 5.90
C SER A 90 -19.33 -25.18 6.10
N THR A 91 -18.14 -25.75 6.30
CA THR A 91 -17.98 -27.21 6.50
C THR A 91 -18.72 -27.73 7.73
N VAL A 92 -18.71 -26.97 8.84
CA VAL A 92 -19.43 -27.33 10.06
C VAL A 92 -20.95 -27.25 9.86
N LEU A 93 -21.45 -26.19 9.23
CA LEU A 93 -22.89 -26.04 8.95
C LEU A 93 -23.42 -27.15 8.03
N MET A 94 -22.65 -27.48 6.99
CA MET A 94 -22.98 -28.60 6.09
C MET A 94 -22.99 -29.93 6.85
N SER A 95 -22.02 -30.15 7.75
CA SER A 95 -21.97 -31.35 8.59
C SER A 95 -23.15 -31.46 9.58
N LEU A 96 -23.72 -30.34 10.00
CA LEU A 96 -24.90 -30.29 10.88
C LEU A 96 -26.23 -30.40 10.11
N GLY A 97 -26.19 -30.53 8.78
CA GLY A 97 -27.38 -30.60 7.94
C GLY A 97 -28.08 -29.26 7.72
N MET A 98 -27.47 -28.14 8.13
CA MET A 98 -28.06 -26.79 8.02
C MET A 98 -27.78 -26.17 6.64
N MET A 99 -28.28 -26.80 5.58
CA MET A 99 -28.04 -26.35 4.19
C MET A 99 -28.73 -25.04 3.81
N MET A 100 -29.80 -24.66 4.52
CA MET A 100 -30.61 -23.48 4.21
C MET A 100 -30.09 -22.18 4.84
N MET A 101 -29.16 -22.29 5.80
CA MET A 101 -28.60 -21.11 6.46
C MET A 101 -27.33 -20.65 5.72
N PRO A 102 -27.27 -19.40 5.25
CA PRO A 102 -26.07 -18.90 4.59
C PRO A 102 -24.87 -18.88 5.57
N PRO A 103 -23.75 -19.55 5.27
CA PRO A 103 -22.58 -19.58 6.15
C PRO A 103 -22.00 -18.20 6.48
N VAL A 104 -22.24 -17.22 5.61
CA VAL A 104 -21.83 -15.82 5.78
C VAL A 104 -22.47 -15.17 7.01
N VAL A 105 -23.73 -15.52 7.32
CA VAL A 105 -24.45 -14.94 8.48
C VAL A 105 -23.84 -15.42 9.79
N VAL A 106 -23.41 -16.67 9.84
CA VAL A 106 -22.81 -17.28 11.03
C VAL A 106 -21.34 -16.88 11.19
N SER A 107 -20.60 -16.79 10.09
CA SER A 107 -19.18 -16.42 10.11
C SER A 107 -18.94 -14.93 10.40
N ALA A 108 -19.83 -14.02 9.98
CA ALA A 108 -19.68 -12.58 10.19
C ALA A 108 -19.39 -12.18 11.66
N PRO A 109 -20.19 -12.57 12.68
CA PRO A 109 -19.90 -12.24 14.07
C PRO A 109 -18.60 -12.89 14.58
N ILE A 110 -18.25 -14.10 14.11
CA ILE A 110 -17.01 -14.79 14.47
C ILE A 110 -15.79 -14.03 13.93
N LYS A 111 -15.85 -13.54 12.69
CA LYS A 111 -14.79 -12.71 12.10
C LYS A 111 -14.62 -11.40 12.85
N LEU A 112 -15.72 -10.72 13.19
CA LEU A 112 -15.68 -9.49 13.97
C LEU A 112 -15.05 -9.73 15.35
N LEU A 113 -15.44 -10.83 16.02
CA LEU A 113 -14.83 -11.22 17.29
C LEU A 113 -13.33 -11.48 17.14
N LEU A 114 -12.90 -12.28 16.16
CA LEU A 114 -11.49 -12.53 15.90
C LEU A 114 -10.75 -11.20 15.68
N PHE A 115 -11.29 -10.32 14.84
CA PHE A 115 -10.66 -9.05 14.50
C PHE A 115 -10.47 -8.14 15.72
N VAL A 116 -11.45 -8.10 16.62
CA VAL A 116 -11.33 -7.35 17.88
C VAL A 116 -10.35 -8.03 18.86
N LEU A 117 -10.39 -9.36 18.97
CA LEU A 117 -9.53 -10.13 19.88
C LEU A 117 -8.04 -9.98 19.57
N VAL A 118 -7.68 -9.88 18.29
CA VAL A 118 -6.28 -9.71 17.86
C VAL A 118 -5.84 -8.25 17.78
N ASP A 119 -6.70 -7.32 18.21
CA ASP A 119 -6.50 -5.88 18.01
C ASP A 119 -6.18 -5.52 16.54
N GLY A 120 -7.06 -5.97 15.64
CA GLY A 120 -6.84 -5.92 14.20
C GLY A 120 -6.64 -4.51 13.64
N TRP A 121 -7.25 -3.50 14.26
CA TRP A 121 -7.01 -2.09 13.89
C TRP A 121 -5.56 -1.67 14.15
N HIS A 122 -5.01 -2.04 15.31
CA HIS A 122 -3.61 -1.76 15.62
C HIS A 122 -2.66 -2.50 14.67
N LEU A 123 -2.96 -3.77 14.36
CA LEU A 123 -2.16 -4.56 13.42
C LEU A 123 -2.14 -3.94 12.02
N ILE A 124 -3.29 -3.52 11.49
CA ILE A 124 -3.39 -2.87 10.18
C ILE A 124 -2.63 -1.53 10.19
N ALA A 125 -2.88 -0.68 11.19
CA ALA A 125 -2.21 0.61 11.29
C ALA A 125 -0.68 0.45 11.39
N ARG A 126 -0.20 -0.52 12.17
CA ARG A 126 1.22 -0.85 12.28
C ARG A 126 1.79 -1.37 10.97
N SER A 127 1.08 -2.24 10.26
CA SER A 127 1.52 -2.75 8.96
C SER A 127 1.72 -1.62 7.95
N ILE A 128 0.76 -0.71 7.85
CA ILE A 128 0.85 0.46 6.97
C ILE A 128 1.99 1.38 7.41
N GLY A 129 2.06 1.72 8.70
CA GLY A 129 3.11 2.59 9.24
C GLY A 129 4.51 2.02 8.99
N SER A 130 4.71 0.73 9.25
CA SER A 130 6.00 0.06 9.01
C SER A 130 6.40 -0.01 7.53
N SER A 131 5.42 -0.07 6.61
CA SER A 131 5.70 -0.10 5.17
C SER A 131 6.34 1.18 4.66
N PHE A 132 5.94 2.33 5.22
CA PHE A 132 6.47 3.64 4.83
C PHE A 132 7.65 4.09 5.68
N LEU A 133 7.69 3.71 6.96
CA LEU A 133 8.73 4.14 7.90
C LEU A 133 9.93 3.18 7.98
N GLY A 134 9.75 1.90 7.64
CA GLY A 134 10.72 0.82 7.85
C GLY A 134 11.46 0.34 6.59
N GLY A 135 11.28 1.01 5.45
CA GLY A 135 12.09 0.81 4.23
C GLY A 135 13.33 1.67 4.20
#